data_AF-A0A822DH96-F1
#
_entry.id   AF-A0A822DH96-F1
#
_cell.length_a   1.000
_cell.length_b   1.000
_cell.length_c   1.000
_cell.angle_alpha   90.00
_cell.angle_beta   90.00
_cell.angle_gamma   90.00
#
_symmetry.space_group_name_H-M   'P 1'
#
loop_
_entity.id
_entity.type
_entity.pdbx_description
1 polymer ?
#
loop_
_entity_poly.entity_id
_entity_poly.type
_entity_poly.pdbx_seq_one_letter_code
_entity_poly.pdbx_strand_id
1 'polypeptide(L)' 'MLVSANHLIFDFDWDGARFAGKFRIGDRVQLIENNQVVPGEIIRIQLIKQKGFYAPLTPSGTIVINGVLASNYAT' A
#
# COMPACT_ATOMS: atom_id res chain seq x y z
N MET A 1 -8.22 -0.61 1.00
CA MET A 1 -7.55 -0.48 -0.32
C MET A 1 -7.56 -1.83 -1.01
N LEU A 2 -7.66 -1.87 -2.34
CA LEU A 2 -7.55 -3.11 -3.13
C LEU A 2 -6.34 -2.99 -4.06
N VAL A 3 -5.41 -3.93 -3.96
CA VAL A 3 -4.20 -4.00 -4.79
C VAL A 3 -3.81 -5.43 -5.09
N SER A 4 -2.95 -5.62 -6.09
CA SER A 4 -2.34 -6.93 -6.36
C SER A 4 -1.38 -7.32 -5.23
N ALA A 5 -1.19 -8.62 -5.01
CA ALA A 5 -0.28 -9.13 -3.99
C ALA A 5 1.19 -8.68 -4.20
N ASN A 6 1.56 -8.34 -5.43
CA ASN A 6 2.90 -7.90 -5.82
C ASN A 6 3.03 -6.37 -5.85
N HIS A 7 2.01 -5.62 -5.42
CA HIS A 7 2.11 -4.16 -5.30
C HIS A 7 2.98 -3.82 -4.08
N LEU A 8 3.94 -2.92 -4.24
CA LEU A 8 4.76 -2.42 -3.13
C LEU A 8 4.02 -1.36 -2.30
N ILE A 9 3.87 -1.61 -0.99
CA ILE A 9 3.27 -0.70 0.00
C ILE A 9 4.35 -0.30 1.01
N PHE A 10 4.40 0.97 1.39
CA PHE A 10 5.38 1.46 2.38
C PHE A 10 5.01 0.99 3.78
N ASP A 11 5.98 0.35 4.42
CA ASP A 11 5.86 -0.11 5.79
C ASP A 11 6.15 1.03 6.76
N PHE A 12 5.43 1.11 7.87
CA PHE A 12 5.70 2.12 8.89
C PHE A 12 6.86 1.71 9.83
N ASP A 13 7.03 0.41 10.05
CA ASP A 13 7.98 -0.17 11.01
C ASP A 13 9.31 -0.62 10.37
N TRP A 14 9.41 -0.53 9.05
CA TRP A 14 10.63 -0.77 8.29
C TRP A 14 10.88 0.41 7.35
N ASP A 15 12.12 0.87 7.29
CA ASP A 15 12.62 1.72 6.20
C ASP A 15 12.55 1.02 4.82
N GLY A 16 11.39 1.10 4.15
CA GLY A 16 11.19 0.58 2.80
C GLY A 16 9.75 0.19 2.47
N ALA A 17 9.57 -0.36 1.27
CA ALA A 17 8.31 -0.92 0.82
C ALA A 17 8.35 -2.45 0.81
N ARG A 18 7.22 -3.09 1.14
CA ARG A 18 7.03 -4.54 1.08
C ARG A 18 5.91 -4.87 0.09
N PHE A 19 5.97 -6.05 -0.50
CA PHE A 19 4.86 -6.56 -1.32
C PHE A 19 3.59 -6.69 -0.47
N ALA A 20 2.45 -6.24 -0.98
CA ALA A 20 1.15 -6.26 -0.30
C ALA A 20 0.80 -7.66 0.25
N GLY A 21 1.14 -8.71 -0.49
CA GLY A 21 0.92 -10.10 -0.09
C GLY A 21 1.81 -10.60 1.07
N LYS A 22 2.75 -9.79 1.56
CA LYS A 22 3.61 -10.11 2.72
C LYS A 22 3.13 -9.49 4.03
N PHE A 23 2.19 -8.54 3.96
CA PHE A 23 1.61 -7.92 5.15
C PHE A 23 0.68 -8.89 5.89
N ARG A 24 0.58 -8.68 7.20
CA ARG A 24 -0.32 -9.41 8.11
C ARG A 24 -1.22 -8.45 8.86
N ILE A 25 -2.31 -8.99 9.43
CA ILE A 25 -3.12 -8.23 10.39
C ILE A 25 -2.23 -7.85 11.59
N GLY A 26 -2.31 -6.59 12.01
CA GLY A 26 -1.46 -6.00 13.04
C GLY A 26 -0.20 -5.28 12.51
N ASP A 27 0.22 -5.53 11.27
CA ASP A 27 1.29 -4.75 10.65
C ASP A 27 0.81 -3.30 10.41
N ARG A 28 1.74 -2.34 10.34
CA ARG A 28 1.44 -0.93 10.14
C ARG A 28 1.95 -0.42 8.79
N VAL A 29 1.08 0.28 8.07
CA VAL A 29 1.40 0.95 6.80
C VAL A 29 1.53 2.45 7.01
N GLN A 30 2.23 3.13 6.10
CA GLN A 30 2.28 4.58 6.08
C GLN A 30 0.99 5.18 5.51
N LEU A 31 0.28 5.97 6.32
CA LEU A 31 -0.86 6.79 5.90
C LEU A 31 -0.43 8.25 5.77
N ILE A 32 -1.10 9.02 4.91
CA ILE A 32 -0.95 10.48 4.86
C ILE A 32 -2.20 11.12 5.45
N GLU A 33 -2.04 11.79 6.59
CA GLU A 33 -3.08 12.59 7.25
C GLU A 33 -2.54 13.99 7.54
N ASN A 34 -3.29 15.05 7.19
CA ASN A 34 -2.86 16.44 7.39
C ASN A 34 -1.43 16.75 6.87
N ASN A 35 -1.05 16.20 5.72
CA ASN A 35 0.31 16.28 5.14
C ASN A 35 1.43 15.68 5.99
N GLN A 36 1.11 14.81 6.95
CA GLN A 36 2.07 14.08 7.77
C GLN A 36 1.94 12.57 7.52
N VAL A 37 3.06 11.87 7.62
CA VAL A 37 3.07 10.40 7.59
C VAL A 37 2.74 9.88 8.99
N VAL A 38 1.67 9.09 9.09
CA VAL A 38 1.18 8.50 10.35
C VAL A 38 1.01 6.99 10.19
N PRO A 39 1.08 6.20 11.28
CA PRO A 39 0.86 4.76 11.20
C PRO A 39 -0.61 4.40 11.03
N GLY A 40 -0.91 3.50 10.10
CA GLY A 40 -2.21 2.83 9.97
C GLY A 40 -2.10 1.34 10.21
N GLU A 41 -2.82 0.80 11.20
CA GLU A 41 -2.82 -0.63 11.49
C GLU A 41 -3.74 -1.42 10.54
N ILE A 42 -3.24 -2.55 10.03
CA ILE A 42 -4.04 -3.46 9.22
C ILE A 42 -4.93 -4.30 10.13
N ILE A 43 -6.22 -3.96 10.16
CA ILE A 43 -7.22 -4.71 10.95
C ILE A 43 -7.83 -5.90 10.19
N ARG A 44 -7.71 -5.93 8.85
CA ARG A 44 -8.31 -6.97 8.01
C ARG A 44 -7.60 -7.08 6.66
N ILE A 45 -7.38 -8.33 6.21
CA ILE A 45 -6.91 -8.66 4.86
C ILE A 45 -7.90 -9.63 4.23
N GLN A 46 -8.23 -9.42 2.96
CA GLN A 46 -9.09 -10.32 2.20
C GLN A 46 -8.51 -10.53 0.80
N LEU A 47 -8.36 -11.80 0.40
CA LEU A 47 -7.98 -12.16 -0.96
C LEU A 47 -9.23 -12.20 -1.84
N ILE A 48 -9.21 -11.48 -2.94
CA ILE A 48 -10.30 -11.47 -3.93
C ILE A 48 -9.75 -11.66 -5.34
N LYS A 49 -10.54 -12.28 -6.21
CA LYS A 49 -10.23 -12.44 -7.64
C LYS A 49 -11.08 -11.45 -8.43
N GLN A 50 -10.45 -10.55 -9.17
CA GLN A 50 -11.10 -9.57 -10.05
C GLN A 50 -10.46 -9.56 -11.43
N LYS A 51 -11.17 -9.02 -12.43
CA LYS A 51 -10.68 -8.89 -13.81
C LYS A 51 -10.35 -7.42 -14.10
N GLY A 52 -9.10 -7.15 -14.53
CA GLY A 52 -8.58 -5.79 -14.78
C GLY A 52 -7.66 -5.29 -13.67
N PHE A 53 -6.73 -4.39 -14.02
CA PHE A 53 -5.80 -3.74 -13.10
C PHE A 53 -5.59 -2.29 -13.53
N TYR A 54 -5.45 -1.38 -12.56
CA TYR A 54 -5.19 0.03 -12.81
C TYR A 54 -4.00 0.49 -11.95
N ALA A 55 -2.83 0.67 -12.57
CA ALA A 55 -1.62 1.18 -11.94
C ALA A 55 -1.07 2.37 -12.76
N PRO A 56 -1.53 3.60 -12.45
CA PRO A 56 -1.18 4.79 -13.21
C PRO A 56 0.21 5.30 -12.83
N LEU A 57 1.12 5.44 -13.80
CA LEU A 57 2.49 5.87 -13.53
C LEU A 57 2.56 7.35 -13.09
N THR A 58 3.02 7.66 -11.89
CA THR A 58 3.20 9.05 -11.39
C THR A 58 4.68 9.49 -11.45
N PRO A 59 4.98 10.79 -11.69
CA PRO A 59 6.37 11.30 -11.73
C PRO A 59 7.16 11.10 -10.43
N SER A 60 6.48 11.01 -9.28
CA SER A 60 7.10 10.78 -7.97
C SER A 60 7.41 9.31 -7.69
N GLY A 61 6.91 8.37 -8.50
CA GLY A 61 7.02 6.94 -8.23
C GLY A 61 6.18 6.45 -7.05
N THR A 62 5.30 7.30 -6.51
CA THR A 62 4.42 7.03 -5.36
C THR A 62 2.98 7.44 -5.66
N ILE A 63 2.02 6.74 -5.07
CA ILE A 63 0.60 7.02 -5.18
C ILE A 63 -0.07 6.89 -3.81
N VAL A 64 -1.00 7.79 -3.51
CA VAL A 64 -1.87 7.67 -2.33
C VAL A 64 -3.18 7.02 -2.77
N ILE A 65 -3.51 5.85 -2.22
CA ILE A 65 -4.76 5.15 -2.50
C ILE A 65 -5.56 5.06 -1.20
N ASN A 66 -6.69 5.76 -1.15
CA ASN A 66 -7.56 5.83 0.04
C ASN A 66 -6.78 6.23 1.32
N GLY A 67 -5.85 7.18 1.21
CA GLY A 67 -5.02 7.65 2.33
C GLY A 67 -3.75 6.84 2.59
N VAL A 68 -3.57 5.67 1.95
CA VAL A 68 -2.39 4.82 2.11
C VAL A 68 -1.32 5.21 1.09
N LEU A 69 -0.08 5.42 1.55
CA LEU A 69 1.06 5.66 0.67
C LEU A 69 1.56 4.33 0.08
N ALA A 70 1.55 4.23 -1.25
CA ALA A 70 2.01 3.08 -1.99
C ALA A 70 3.07 3.49 -3.02
N SER A 71 3.93 2.54 -3.39
CA SER A 71 4.77 2.70 -4.58
C SER A 71 3.89 2.60 -5.82
N ASN A 72 4.32 3.25 -6.89
CA ASN A 72 3.69 3.19 -8.20
C ASN A 72 4.09 1.93 -9.01
N TYR A 73 5.00 1.11 -8.48
CA TYR A 73 5.37 -0.17 -9.11
C TYR A 73 4.51 -1.33 -8.60
N ALA A 74 3.89 -2.03 -9.54
CA ALA A 74 3.25 -3.32 -9.34
C ALA A 74 3.55 -4.20 -10.57
N THR A 75 3.99 -5.44 -10.35
CA THR A 75 4.30 -6.43 -11.40
C THR A 75 3.35 -7.63 -11.38
#